data_AF-A0A0G1CE29-F1
#
_entry.id   AF-A0A0G1CE29-F1
#
_cell.length_a   1.000
_cell.length_b   1.000
_cell.length_c   1.000
_cell.angle_alpha   90.00
_cell.angle_beta   90.00
_cell.angle_gamma   90.00
#
_symmetry.space_group_name_H-M   'P 1'
#
loop_
_entity.id
_entity.type
_entity.pdbx_description
1 polymer ?
#
loop_
_entity_poly.entity_id
_entity_poly.type
_entity_poly.pdbx_seq_one_letter_code
_entity_poly.pdbx_strand_id
1 'polypeptide(L)' 'MTKKSFAVVVVLFAIVYLGLGAYLDRPTVEVSVDTGHCVRAYGPNGPMPCDDATSGSYEKVFVDPKRFKKVLRG' A
#
# COMPACT_ATOMS: atom_id res chain seq x y z
N MET A 1 -25.82 1.97 -30.55
CA MET A 1 -25.06 2.66 -29.48
C MET A 1 -24.59 4.01 -29.99
N THR A 2 -25.05 5.11 -29.38
CA THR A 2 -24.65 6.48 -29.75
C THR A 2 -23.19 6.74 -29.35
N LYS A 3 -22.38 7.37 -30.23
CA LYS A 3 -20.96 7.71 -29.98
C LYS A 3 -20.70 8.38 -28.61
N LYS A 4 -21.69 9.13 -28.11
CA LYS A 4 -21.68 9.79 -26.79
C LYS A 4 -21.60 8.79 -25.62
N SER A 5 -22.27 7.64 -25.73
CA SER A 5 -22.29 6.62 -24.69
C SER A 5 -20.96 5.88 -24.59
N PHE A 6 -20.26 5.70 -25.71
CA PHE A 6 -18.94 5.06 -25.72
C PHE A 6 -17.88 5.94 -25.06
N ALA A 7 -17.91 7.25 -25.32
CA ALA A 7 -16.98 8.21 -24.70
C ALA A 7 -17.10 8.23 -23.17
N VAL A 8 -18.33 8.19 -22.64
CA VAL A 8 -18.55 8.16 -21.17
C VAL A 8 -17.97 6.90 -20.54
N VAL A 9 -18.13 5.74 -21.19
CA VAL A 9 -17.58 4.47 -20.69
C VAL A 9 -16.05 4.49 -20.67
N VAL A 10 -15.41 5.02 -21.72
CA VAL A 10 -13.94 5.13 -21.78
C VAL A 10 -13.40 6.07 -20.70
N VAL A 11 -14.05 7.21 -20.47
CA VAL A 11 -13.64 8.17 -19.43
C VAL A 11 -13.77 7.55 -18.03
N LEU A 12 -14.87 6.85 -17.76
CA LEU A 12 -15.05 6.16 -16.48
C LEU A 12 -13.98 5.07 -16.27
N PHE A 13 -13.67 4.30 -17.31
CA PHE A 13 -12.62 3.27 -17.23
C PHE A 13 -11.24 3.89 -16.98
N ALA A 14 -10.92 5.02 -17.64
CA ALA A 14 -9.66 5.72 -17.45
C ALA A 14 -9.51 6.28 -16.03
N ILE A 15 -10.57 6.85 -15.45
CA ILE A 15 -10.57 7.38 -14.07
C ILE A 15 -10.35 6.24 -13.07
N VAL A 16 -10.99 5.09 -13.25
CA VAL A 16 -10.80 3.92 -12.39
C VAL A 16 -9.37 3.38 -12.49
N TYR A 17 -8.82 3.30 -13.71
CA TYR A 17 -7.47 2.80 -13.93
C TYR A 17 -6.39 3.71 -13.31
N LEU A 18 -6.53 5.04 -13.51
CA LEU A 18 -5.64 6.04 -12.92
C LEU A 18 -5.80 6.13 -11.40
N GLY A 19 -7.02 6.03 -10.89
CA GLY A 19 -7.32 6.04 -9.46
C GLY A 19 -6.81 4.81 -8.72
N LEU A 20 -6.92 3.61 -9.32
CA LEU A 20 -6.36 2.39 -8.74
C LEU A 20 -4.83 2.40 -8.73
N GLY A 21 -4.20 2.91 -9.79
CA GLY A 21 -2.74 3.04 -9.84
C GLY A 21 -2.20 3.88 -8.68
N ALA A 22 -2.84 5.03 -8.42
CA ALA A 22 -2.45 5.90 -7.31
C ALA A 22 -2.75 5.31 -5.91
N TYR A 23 -3.70 4.37 -5.79
CA TYR A 23 -3.97 3.68 -4.53
C TYR A 23 -2.93 2.59 -4.22
N LEU A 24 -2.43 1.91 -5.27
CA LEU A 24 -1.39 0.88 -5.14
C LEU A 24 0.03 1.45 -4.92
N ASP A 25 0.25 2.72 -5.24
CA ASP A 25 1.53 3.41 -5.01
C ASP A 25 1.76 3.82 -3.56
N ARG A 26 0.80 3.62 -2.65
CA ARG A 26 0.98 3.97 -1.24
C ARG A 26 1.95 2.99 -0.57
N PRO A 27 3.05 3.48 0.01
CA PRO A 27 3.93 2.62 0.78
C PRO A 27 3.21 2.04 1.99
N THR A 28 3.46 0.78 2.28
CA THR A 28 2.94 0.07 3.45
C THR A 28 4.01 0.05 4.54
N VAL A 29 3.63 0.43 5.75
CA VAL A 29 4.50 0.49 6.93
C VAL A 29 4.00 -0.49 7.97
N GLU A 30 4.81 -1.51 8.25
CA GLU A 30 4.59 -2.45 9.35
C GLU A 30 5.07 -1.83 10.66
N VAL A 31 4.15 -1.67 11.61
CA VAL A 31 4.41 -1.07 12.91
C VAL A 31 4.20 -2.10 14.01
N SER A 32 5.18 -2.19 14.91
CA SER A 32 5.12 -3.08 16.06
C SER A 32 3.99 -2.67 17.00
N VAL A 33 3.12 -3.62 17.34
CA VAL A 33 2.07 -3.39 18.35
C VAL A 33 2.66 -3.09 19.73
N ASP A 34 3.81 -3.68 20.06
CA ASP A 34 4.46 -3.54 21.36
C ASP A 34 5.11 -2.16 21.57
N THR A 35 5.73 -1.62 20.52
CA THR A 35 6.58 -0.41 20.63
C THR A 35 6.06 0.77 19.83
N GLY A 36 5.09 0.57 18.94
CA GLY A 36 4.61 1.62 18.03
C GLY A 36 5.63 2.08 16.99
N HIS A 37 6.81 1.45 16.92
CA HIS A 37 7.86 1.78 15.96
C HIS A 37 7.70 1.00 14.66
N CYS A 38 8.13 1.63 13.56
CA CYS A 38 8.24 0.96 12.28
C CYS A 38 9.25 -0.19 12.37
N VAL A 39 8.81 -1.38 11.97
CA VAL A 39 9.63 -2.58 11.88
C VAL A 39 10.13 -2.76 10.45
N ARG A 40 9.27 -2.46 9.48
CA ARG A 40 9.53 -2.69 8.06
C ARG A 40 8.62 -1.81 7.21
N ALA A 41 9.09 -1.40 6.05
CA ALA A 41 8.28 -0.68 5.07
C ALA A 41 8.50 -1.20 3.66
N TYR A 42 7.47 -1.05 2.83
CA TYR A 42 7.45 -1.50 1.44
C TYR A 42 6.80 -0.41 0.59
N GLY A 43 7.45 -0.03 -0.49
CA GLY A 43 6.90 0.85 -1.51
C GLY A 43 6.56 0.09 -2.79
N PRO A 44 6.15 0.81 -3.83
CA PRO A 44 5.88 0.23 -5.16
C PRO A 44 7.10 -0.47 -5.77
N ASN A 45 8.32 -0.07 -5.38
CA ASN A 45 9.58 -0.65 -5.85
C ASN A 45 10.16 -1.73 -4.91
N GLY A 46 9.41 -2.17 -3.90
CA GLY A 46 9.84 -3.19 -2.94
C GLY A 46 10.22 -2.61 -1.56
N PRO A 47 11.08 -3.30 -0.78
CA PRO A 47 11.45 -2.88 0.56
C PRO A 47 12.09 -1.49 0.55
N MET A 48 11.67 -0.63 1.47
CA MET A 48 12.17 0.75 1.58
C MET A 48 12.40 1.16 3.03
N PRO A 49 13.13 2.26 3.29
CA PRO A 49 13.32 2.79 4.63
C PRO A 49 12.00 3.26 5.24
N CYS A 50 11.86 3.08 6.55
CA CYS A 50 10.70 3.56 7.32
C CYS A 50 10.54 5.08 7.24
N ASP A 51 11.64 5.83 7.28
CA ASP A 51 11.62 7.30 7.21
C ASP A 51 11.05 7.76 5.86
N ASP A 52 11.50 7.15 4.76
CA ASP A 52 11.00 7.45 3.43
C ASP A 52 9.51 7.08 3.28
N ALA A 53 9.07 5.98 3.88
CA ALA A 53 7.69 5.52 3.79
C ALA A 53 6.75 6.40 4.61
N THR A 54 7.21 6.89 5.76
CA THR A 54 6.46 7.76 6.65
C THR A 54 6.48 9.23 6.25
N SER A 55 7.32 9.61 5.27
CA SER A 55 7.38 10.97 4.73
C SER A 55 6.15 11.37 3.90
N GLY A 56 5.34 10.39 3.45
CA GLY A 56 4.18 10.59 2.59
C GLY A 56 2.89 9.95 3.11
N SER A 57 1.94 9.71 2.21
CA SER A 57 0.70 8.98 2.53
C SER A 57 0.97 7.48 2.53
N TYR A 58 1.04 6.86 3.71
CA TYR A 58 1.32 5.43 3.86
C TYR A 58 0.15 4.65 4.46
N GLU A 59 0.11 3.35 4.19
CA GLU A 59 -0.76 2.39 4.86
C GLU A 59 -0.06 1.84 6.11
N LYS A 60 -0.75 1.84 7.26
CA LYS A 60 -0.19 1.36 8.53
C LYS A 60 -0.74 -0.03 8.86
N VAL A 61 0.15 -1.02 8.90
CA VAL A 61 -0.20 -2.40 9.28
C VAL A 61 0.42 -2.71 10.62
N PHE A 62 -0.39 -3.09 11.59
CA PHE A 62 0.10 -3.46 12.91
C PHE A 62 0.56 -4.92 12.89
N VAL A 63 1.84 -5.15 13.18
CA VAL A 63 2.45 -6.48 13.25
C VAL A 63 2.87 -6.80 14.68
N ASP A 64 2.61 -8.03 15.11
CA ASP A 64 3.11 -8.56 16.37
C ASP A 64 4.44 -9.30 16.10
N PRO A 65 5.60 -8.70 16.40
CA PRO A 65 6.89 -9.31 16.11
C PRO A 65 7.12 -10.62 16.89
N LYS A 66 6.40 -10.86 17.99
CA LYS A 66 6.48 -12.10 18.77
C LYS A 66 5.79 -13.27 18.05
N ARG A 67 4.75 -12.99 17.27
CA ARG A 67 4.00 -14.02 16.54
C ARG A 67 4.77 -14.55 15.33
N PHE A 68 5.59 -13.72 14.68
CA PHE A 68 6.43 -14.12 13.53
C PHE A 68 7.63 -15.01 13.92
N LYS A 69 8.23 -14.83 15.11
CA LYS A 69 9.33 -15.69 15.56
C LYS A 69 8.94 -17.16 15.76
N LYS A 70 7.66 -17.46 15.95
CA LYS A 70 7.19 -18.83 16.20
C LYS A 70 7.10 -19.69 14.93
N VAL A 71 7.09 -19.08 13.74
CA VAL A 71 6.95 -19.80 12.46
C VAL A 71 8.30 -20.22 11.87
N LEU A 72 9.41 -19.56 12.24
CA LEU A 72 10.76 -19.86 11.75
C LEU A 72 11.56 -20.83 12.66
N ARG A 73 10.93 -21.37 13.71
CA ARG A 73 11.48 -22.42 14.61
C ARG A 73 10.55 -23.64 14.64
N GLY A 74 10.05 -24.04 13.47
CA GLY A 74 9.36 -25.32 13.25
C GLY A 74 10.23 -26.21 12.40
#